data_AF-A0A7J9Q4W5-F1
#
_entry.id   AF-A0A7J9Q4W5-F1
#
_cell.length_a   1.000
_cell.length_b   1.000
_cell.length_c   1.000
_cell.angle_alpha   90.00
_cell.angle_beta   90.00
_cell.angle_gamma   90.00
#
_symmetry.space_group_name_H-M   'P 1'
#
loop_
_entity.id
_entity.type
_entity.pdbx_description
1 polymer ?
#
loop_
_entity_poly.entity_id
_entity_poly.type
_entity_poly.pdbx_seq_one_letter_code
_entity_poly.pdbx_strand_id
1 'polypeptide(L)'
;MKVGIPRGLLFNDFSPLFIPFFRYLGIETIVSDETNRKIINRGLEIVPAEYCFPTKVAYGHVDNLLKKLEKDDFIFIPYIANTGKPTTGYKYCVTCPWTQSTPDLMKSAPKLIKEGINLEKLVSPSLFFDWGLNHIENQMKKALAKMGHSTKNVRAALQEGLINKEKFDKKIEEKTKEVFNSIQKKCKQEKYKNEPAFLVMARPYTAYDANVNNDIVNKILDAGYLAIPLELAPIGTIDISKQMPKMYWIQGQKKLAAIELLNKNRNLFGIDITYFACGPDTQINQQMICRAQKPFLTVEMDEHTGDAGIDTRLQAFFNTVKSYLEIGAKQTSKVFSVKLKGLDKIKGKKILVLPPMTEHNCALSAVFNAYGIQSRVLEVSPDETLEKARSCTCGLVCTPYLHTTDAMLNFMQ
;
A
#
# COMPACT_ATOMS: atom_id res chain seq x y z
N MET A 1 -12.37 -29.36 12.22
CA MET A 1 -11.49 -28.20 12.45
C MET A 1 -11.17 -27.54 11.12
N LYS A 2 -11.62 -26.29 10.97
CA LYS A 2 -11.42 -25.44 9.81
C LYS A 2 -10.63 -24.19 10.21
N VAL A 3 -10.04 -23.54 9.22
CA VAL A 3 -9.36 -22.24 9.39
C VAL A 3 -10.00 -21.20 8.49
N GLY A 4 -10.58 -20.17 9.08
CA GLY A 4 -11.04 -18.97 8.39
C GLY A 4 -9.88 -18.04 8.03
N ILE A 5 -9.80 -17.57 6.79
CA ILE A 5 -8.90 -16.49 6.36
C ILE A 5 -9.74 -15.35 5.78
N PRO A 6 -9.70 -14.13 6.35
CA PRO A 6 -10.51 -13.03 5.84
C PRO A 6 -9.99 -12.59 4.46
N ARG A 7 -10.90 -12.38 3.51
CA ARG A 7 -10.66 -11.80 2.17
C ARG A 7 -10.45 -10.29 2.24
N GLY A 8 -9.60 -9.84 3.16
CA GLY A 8 -9.28 -8.43 3.37
C GLY A 8 -7.78 -8.22 3.47
N LEU A 9 -7.33 -7.00 3.14
CA LEU A 9 -5.93 -6.60 3.25
C LEU A 9 -5.01 -7.64 2.56
N LEU A 10 -3.94 -8.11 3.21
CA LEU A 10 -2.90 -8.93 2.59
C LEU A 10 -3.33 -10.32 2.07
N PHE A 11 -4.63 -10.65 2.08
CA PHE A 11 -5.18 -11.87 1.49
C PHE A 11 -4.75 -12.10 0.04
N ASN A 12 -4.89 -11.13 -0.85
CA ASN A 12 -4.55 -11.32 -2.27
C ASN A 12 -3.04 -11.56 -2.48
N ASP A 13 -2.19 -10.99 -1.62
CA ASP A 13 -0.73 -11.17 -1.68
C ASP A 13 -0.26 -12.56 -1.18
N PHE A 14 -0.94 -13.11 -0.16
CA PHE A 14 -0.47 -14.28 0.59
C PHE A 14 -1.40 -15.50 0.58
N SER A 15 -2.63 -15.40 0.05
CA SER A 15 -3.49 -16.57 -0.14
C SER A 15 -2.86 -17.66 -1.02
N PRO A 16 -2.02 -17.36 -2.05
CA PRO A 16 -1.28 -18.39 -2.77
C PRO A 16 -0.25 -19.15 -1.92
N LEU A 17 0.07 -18.66 -0.72
CA LEU A 17 0.95 -19.31 0.25
C LEU A 17 0.16 -20.04 1.34
N PHE A 18 -0.77 -19.33 2.01
CA PHE A 18 -1.45 -19.88 3.19
C PHE A 18 -2.51 -20.93 2.86
N ILE A 19 -3.25 -20.79 1.75
CA ILE A 19 -4.27 -21.78 1.38
C ILE A 19 -3.60 -23.14 1.05
N PRO A 20 -2.55 -23.21 0.22
CA PRO A 20 -1.84 -24.47 -0.02
C PRO A 20 -1.15 -25.02 1.23
N PHE A 21 -0.63 -24.15 2.11
CA PHE A 21 -0.06 -24.56 3.40
C PHE A 21 -1.07 -25.32 4.27
N PHE A 22 -2.26 -24.77 4.51
CA PHE A 22 -3.28 -25.42 5.32
C PHE A 22 -3.82 -26.68 4.63
N ARG A 23 -4.05 -26.61 3.31
CA ARG A 23 -4.48 -27.77 2.51
C ARG A 23 -3.50 -28.93 2.59
N TYR A 24 -2.18 -28.67 2.53
CA TYR A 24 -1.15 -29.71 2.67
C TYR A 24 -1.23 -30.41 4.03
N LEU A 25 -1.61 -29.69 5.08
CA LEU A 25 -1.80 -30.24 6.42
C LEU A 25 -3.14 -30.96 6.62
N GLY A 26 -3.99 -31.03 5.58
CA GLY A 26 -5.34 -31.59 5.68
C GLY A 26 -6.34 -30.68 6.40
N ILE A 27 -6.01 -29.39 6.55
CA ILE A 27 -6.86 -28.40 7.21
C ILE A 27 -7.69 -27.66 6.15
N GLU A 28 -9.00 -27.77 6.24
CA GLU A 28 -9.92 -27.05 5.37
C GLU A 28 -9.84 -25.54 5.63
N THR A 29 -9.70 -24.75 4.55
CA THR A 29 -9.66 -23.29 4.63
C THR A 29 -10.98 -22.70 4.18
N ILE A 30 -11.60 -21.89 5.03
CA ILE A 30 -12.80 -21.11 4.72
C ILE A 30 -12.38 -19.66 4.49
N VAL A 31 -12.88 -19.05 3.43
CA VAL A 31 -12.63 -17.63 3.13
C VAL A 31 -13.93 -16.86 3.32
N SER A 32 -13.85 -15.61 3.79
CA SER A 32 -15.03 -14.74 3.82
C SER A 32 -15.59 -14.55 2.41
N ASP A 33 -16.86 -14.18 2.33
CA ASP A 33 -17.49 -13.90 1.04
C ASP A 33 -16.77 -12.76 0.30
N GLU A 34 -17.05 -12.63 -0.98
CA GLU A 34 -16.71 -11.42 -1.72
C GLU A 34 -17.32 -10.21 -1.04
N THR A 35 -16.52 -9.13 -0.98
CA THR A 35 -16.96 -7.87 -0.40
C THR A 35 -18.27 -7.46 -1.06
N ASN A 36 -19.23 -7.09 -0.23
CA ASN A 36 -20.55 -6.63 -0.63
C ASN A 36 -21.05 -5.61 0.39
N ARG A 37 -22.17 -4.95 0.09
CA ARG A 37 -22.74 -3.91 0.97
C ARG A 37 -22.95 -4.38 2.41
N LYS A 38 -23.33 -5.65 2.62
CA LYS A 38 -23.53 -6.20 3.98
C LYS A 38 -22.20 -6.27 4.73
N ILE A 39 -21.13 -6.78 4.10
CA ILE A 39 -19.78 -6.81 4.70
C ILE A 39 -19.28 -5.40 4.99
N ILE A 40 -19.43 -4.47 4.05
CA ILE A 40 -19.00 -3.07 4.22
C ILE A 40 -19.72 -2.43 5.41
N ASN A 41 -21.05 -2.47 5.43
CA ASN A 41 -21.85 -1.84 6.49
C ASN A 41 -21.51 -2.43 7.86
N ARG A 42 -21.30 -3.75 7.93
CA ARG A 42 -20.86 -4.42 9.15
C ARG A 42 -19.48 -3.97 9.60
N GLY A 43 -18.54 -3.79 8.67
CA GLY A 43 -17.22 -3.21 8.98
C GLY A 43 -17.32 -1.81 9.58
N LEU A 44 -18.12 -0.93 8.97
CA LEU A 44 -18.37 0.44 9.45
C LEU A 44 -19.04 0.48 10.83
N GLU A 45 -19.92 -0.47 11.08
CA GLU A 45 -20.61 -0.63 12.35
C GLU A 45 -19.73 -1.12 13.51
N ILE A 46 -18.62 -1.80 13.19
CA ILE A 46 -17.74 -2.50 14.13
C ILE A 46 -16.50 -1.67 14.47
N VAL A 47 -15.98 -0.96 13.46
CA VAL A 47 -14.72 -0.25 13.57
C VAL A 47 -14.77 0.80 14.72
N PRO A 48 -13.82 0.79 15.66
CA PRO A 48 -13.87 1.68 16.84
C PRO A 48 -13.28 3.07 16.59
N ALA A 49 -12.65 3.29 15.44
CA ALA A 49 -11.92 4.51 15.11
C ALA A 49 -11.88 4.76 13.60
N GLU A 50 -11.43 5.95 13.20
CA GLU A 50 -11.24 6.29 11.80
C GLU A 50 -9.98 5.65 11.21
N TYR A 51 -10.18 4.70 10.29
CA TYR A 51 -9.13 4.08 9.49
C TYR A 51 -9.42 4.23 8.00
N CYS A 52 -8.44 3.90 7.15
CA CYS A 52 -8.71 3.83 5.71
C CYS A 52 -9.76 2.76 5.38
N PHE A 53 -10.56 3.02 4.34
CA PHE A 53 -11.70 2.19 3.97
C PHE A 53 -11.40 0.67 3.87
N PRO A 54 -10.30 0.21 3.25
CA PRO A 54 -9.97 -1.23 3.22
C PRO A 54 -9.80 -1.85 4.60
N THR A 55 -9.34 -1.08 5.60
CA THR A 55 -9.22 -1.54 6.99
C THR A 55 -10.59 -1.65 7.64
N LYS A 56 -11.49 -0.69 7.39
CA LYS A 56 -12.89 -0.76 7.83
C LYS A 56 -13.59 -2.00 7.27
N VAL A 57 -13.40 -2.29 5.98
CA VAL A 57 -13.95 -3.49 5.31
C VAL A 57 -13.38 -4.80 5.89
N ALA A 58 -12.12 -4.81 6.33
CA ALA A 58 -11.51 -5.99 6.95
C ALA A 58 -12.24 -6.44 8.24
N TYR A 59 -12.78 -5.51 9.04
CA TYR A 59 -13.64 -5.84 10.19
C TYR A 59 -14.89 -6.60 9.76
N GLY A 60 -15.53 -6.18 8.66
CA GLY A 60 -16.68 -6.86 8.09
C GLY A 60 -16.36 -8.28 7.61
N HIS A 61 -15.17 -8.49 7.04
CA HIS A 61 -14.71 -9.83 6.65
C HIS A 61 -14.50 -10.76 7.85
N VAL A 62 -14.00 -10.22 8.96
CA VAL A 62 -13.87 -10.99 10.22
C VAL A 62 -15.25 -11.33 10.79
N ASP A 63 -16.19 -10.37 10.83
CA ASP A 63 -17.59 -10.62 11.22
C ASP A 63 -18.29 -11.66 10.31
N ASN A 64 -18.00 -11.63 9.00
CA ASN A 64 -18.49 -12.65 8.07
C ASN A 64 -17.98 -14.05 8.41
N LEU A 65 -16.68 -14.19 8.73
CA LEU A 65 -16.10 -15.46 9.16
C LEU A 65 -16.66 -15.94 10.50
N LEU A 66 -16.85 -15.05 11.48
CA LEU A 66 -17.43 -15.40 12.78
C LEU A 66 -18.81 -16.06 12.63
N LYS A 67 -19.59 -15.66 11.62
CA LYS A 67 -20.91 -16.22 11.32
C LYS A 67 -20.86 -17.54 10.54
N LYS A 68 -19.73 -17.86 9.92
CA LYS A 68 -19.53 -19.06 9.09
C LYS A 68 -18.81 -20.19 9.82
N LEU A 69 -17.97 -19.85 10.79
CA LEU A 69 -17.13 -20.78 11.50
C LEU A 69 -17.86 -21.34 12.72
N GLU A 70 -17.58 -22.60 13.03
CA GLU A 70 -18.07 -23.24 14.24
C GLU A 70 -17.21 -22.84 15.45
N LYS A 71 -17.71 -23.08 16.66
CA LYS A 71 -17.03 -22.70 17.92
C LYS A 71 -15.61 -23.26 18.05
N ASP A 72 -15.35 -24.42 17.45
CA ASP A 72 -14.06 -25.09 17.53
C ASP A 72 -13.09 -24.71 16.42
N ASP A 73 -13.54 -23.97 15.41
CA ASP A 73 -12.72 -23.49 14.30
C ASP A 73 -11.88 -22.26 14.68
N PHE A 74 -10.93 -21.91 13.81
CA PHE A 74 -9.96 -20.85 14.05
C PHE A 74 -10.03 -19.77 12.97
N ILE A 75 -9.71 -18.53 13.32
CA ILE A 75 -9.48 -17.45 12.35
C ILE A 75 -7.97 -17.20 12.28
N PHE A 76 -7.40 -17.27 11.08
CA PHE A 76 -5.99 -17.00 10.84
C PHE A 76 -5.78 -15.60 10.29
N ILE A 77 -5.17 -14.73 11.09
CA ILE A 77 -4.77 -13.37 10.72
C ILE A 77 -3.34 -13.16 11.22
N PRO A 78 -2.31 -13.34 10.37
CA PRO A 78 -0.92 -13.20 10.78
C PRO A 78 -0.50 -11.73 10.87
N TYR A 79 0.48 -11.43 11.72
CA TYR A 79 1.20 -10.15 11.66
C TYR A 79 2.25 -10.25 10.55
N ILE A 80 2.05 -9.59 9.42
CA ILE A 80 3.00 -9.60 8.30
C ILE A 80 3.67 -8.23 8.23
N ALA A 81 4.86 -8.11 8.82
CA ALA A 81 5.58 -6.84 8.82
C ALA A 81 6.27 -6.55 7.48
N ASN A 82 6.81 -7.58 6.82
CA ASN A 82 7.54 -7.46 5.57
C ASN A 82 7.23 -8.61 4.61
N THR A 83 7.48 -8.39 3.33
CA THR A 83 7.25 -9.41 2.28
C THR A 83 8.50 -10.24 1.95
N GLY A 84 9.65 -9.92 2.57
CA GLY A 84 10.94 -10.57 2.33
C GLY A 84 11.60 -10.25 0.98
N LYS A 85 10.88 -9.68 0.01
CA LYS A 85 11.38 -9.37 -1.34
C LYS A 85 11.13 -7.89 -1.68
N PRO A 86 12.10 -6.99 -1.45
CA PRO A 86 11.97 -5.59 -1.83
C PRO A 86 11.99 -5.42 -3.36
N THR A 87 11.57 -4.23 -3.82
CA THR A 87 11.68 -3.88 -5.24
C THR A 87 13.14 -3.51 -5.56
N THR A 88 13.71 -4.08 -6.63
CA THR A 88 15.02 -3.72 -7.18
C THR A 88 16.15 -3.61 -6.14
N GLY A 89 16.83 -2.45 -6.04
CA GLY A 89 18.01 -2.23 -5.20
C GLY A 89 17.70 -1.86 -3.75
N TYR A 90 16.43 -1.90 -3.32
CA TYR A 90 16.07 -1.66 -1.92
C TYR A 90 16.51 -2.81 -1.02
N LYS A 91 16.90 -2.50 0.23
CA LYS A 91 17.33 -3.50 1.22
C LYS A 91 16.18 -4.01 2.11
N TYR A 92 15.14 -3.20 2.30
CA TYR A 92 14.02 -3.47 3.20
C TYR A 92 12.72 -3.19 2.48
N CYS A 93 11.67 -3.93 2.83
CA CYS A 93 10.31 -3.65 2.38
C CYS A 93 9.32 -4.03 3.48
N VAL A 94 8.50 -3.09 3.93
CA VAL A 94 7.50 -3.35 4.97
C VAL A 94 6.11 -3.02 4.44
N THR A 95 5.12 -3.73 4.97
CA THR A 95 3.69 -3.49 4.70
C THR A 95 3.20 -2.29 5.51
N CYS A 96 2.00 -1.77 5.25
CA CYS A 96 1.42 -0.63 5.99
C CYS A 96 1.20 -0.96 7.49
N PRO A 97 1.33 -0.02 8.45
CA PRO A 97 1.13 -0.30 9.88
C PRO A 97 -0.22 -0.94 10.18
N TRP A 98 -1.30 -0.50 9.52
CA TRP A 98 -2.64 -1.09 9.70
C TRP A 98 -2.74 -2.53 9.22
N THR A 99 -2.02 -2.88 8.15
CA THR A 99 -1.93 -4.27 7.69
C THR A 99 -1.06 -5.13 8.61
N GLN A 100 -0.05 -4.53 9.26
CA GLN A 100 0.78 -5.24 10.24
C GLN A 100 0.00 -5.52 11.52
N SER A 101 -0.70 -4.52 12.03
CA SER A 101 -1.44 -4.58 13.29
C SER A 101 -2.86 -5.09 13.14
N THR A 102 -3.27 -5.58 11.97
CA THR A 102 -4.62 -6.12 11.74
C THR A 102 -5.07 -7.08 12.84
N PRO A 103 -4.23 -8.02 13.33
CA PRO A 103 -4.68 -8.88 14.42
C PRO A 103 -4.99 -8.13 15.72
N ASP A 104 -4.22 -7.10 16.08
CA ASP A 104 -4.49 -6.27 17.26
C ASP A 104 -5.71 -5.39 17.09
N LEU A 105 -5.94 -4.89 15.87
CA LEU A 105 -7.14 -4.15 15.51
C LEU A 105 -8.38 -5.01 15.76
N MET A 106 -8.37 -6.28 15.31
CA MET A 106 -9.49 -7.20 15.54
C MET A 106 -9.65 -7.55 17.02
N LYS A 107 -8.55 -7.77 17.76
CA LYS A 107 -8.57 -8.08 19.20
C LYS A 107 -9.09 -6.92 20.06
N SER A 108 -8.90 -5.68 19.62
CA SER A 108 -9.24 -4.48 20.39
C SER A 108 -10.60 -3.88 20.04
N ALA A 109 -11.31 -4.41 19.04
CA ALA A 109 -12.64 -3.93 18.68
C ALA A 109 -13.73 -4.40 19.66
N PRO A 110 -14.33 -3.49 20.45
CA PRO A 110 -15.30 -3.87 21.49
C PRO A 110 -16.54 -4.57 20.93
N LYS A 111 -16.97 -4.20 19.71
CA LYS A 111 -18.15 -4.81 19.08
C LYS A 111 -17.88 -6.25 18.62
N LEU A 112 -16.70 -6.56 18.07
CA LEU A 112 -16.33 -7.95 17.75
C LEU A 112 -16.28 -8.81 19.01
N ILE A 113 -15.74 -8.29 20.12
CA ILE A 113 -15.72 -8.97 21.42
C ILE A 113 -17.14 -9.27 21.89
N LYS A 114 -18.02 -8.27 21.85
CA LYS A 114 -19.44 -8.42 22.22
C LYS A 114 -20.16 -9.44 21.34
N GLU A 115 -19.81 -9.52 20.06
CA GLU A 115 -20.40 -10.44 19.08
C GLU A 115 -19.75 -11.83 19.07
N GLY A 116 -18.83 -12.09 20.00
CA GLY A 116 -18.36 -13.44 20.31
C GLY A 116 -17.07 -13.86 19.61
N ILE A 117 -16.23 -12.93 19.14
CA ILE A 117 -14.87 -13.30 18.70
C ILE A 117 -14.13 -13.97 19.86
N ASN A 118 -13.70 -15.21 19.65
CA ASN A 118 -12.88 -15.92 20.61
C ASN A 118 -11.40 -15.62 20.34
N LEU A 119 -10.78 -14.81 21.21
CA LEU A 119 -9.37 -14.40 21.07
C LEU A 119 -8.39 -15.58 21.12
N GLU A 120 -8.76 -16.69 21.78
CA GLU A 120 -7.95 -17.92 21.77
C GLU A 120 -8.01 -18.63 20.42
N LYS A 121 -9.11 -18.47 19.68
CA LYS A 121 -9.28 -19.01 18.33
C LYS A 121 -8.76 -18.08 17.23
N LEU A 122 -8.34 -16.87 17.58
CA LEU A 122 -7.61 -15.98 16.69
C LEU A 122 -6.12 -16.38 16.68
N VAL A 123 -5.66 -16.89 15.55
CA VAL A 123 -4.31 -17.41 15.34
C VAL A 123 -3.52 -16.39 14.54
N SER A 124 -2.54 -15.78 15.20
CA SER A 124 -1.82 -14.62 14.68
C SER A 124 -0.31 -14.74 14.85
N PRO A 125 0.36 -15.62 14.08
CA PRO A 125 1.81 -15.71 14.12
C PRO A 125 2.45 -14.41 13.62
N SER A 126 3.61 -14.06 14.17
CA SER A 126 4.40 -12.93 13.70
C SER A 126 5.33 -13.38 12.59
N LEU A 127 5.11 -12.91 11.37
CA LEU A 127 5.79 -13.36 10.16
C LEU A 127 6.71 -12.25 9.61
N PHE A 128 8.00 -12.40 9.89
CA PHE A 128 9.08 -11.58 9.32
C PHE A 128 9.79 -12.38 8.22
N PHE A 129 9.37 -12.22 6.97
CA PHE A 129 9.87 -13.02 5.86
C PHE A 129 11.37 -12.77 5.56
N ASP A 130 11.86 -11.57 5.82
CA ASP A 130 13.28 -11.20 5.74
C ASP A 130 14.16 -11.86 6.82
N TRP A 131 13.58 -12.47 7.86
CA TRP A 131 14.31 -13.25 8.87
C TRP A 131 14.48 -14.73 8.46
N GLY A 132 13.98 -15.10 7.28
CA GLY A 132 14.21 -16.39 6.65
C GLY A 132 13.27 -17.52 7.08
N LEU A 133 13.37 -18.65 6.38
CA LEU A 133 12.43 -19.76 6.47
C LEU A 133 12.28 -20.35 7.88
N ASN A 134 13.39 -20.46 8.63
CA ASN A 134 13.37 -21.03 9.98
C ASN A 134 12.54 -20.19 10.96
N HIS A 135 12.56 -18.86 10.81
CA HIS A 135 11.71 -17.98 11.61
C HIS A 135 10.23 -18.24 11.30
N ILE A 136 9.86 -18.27 10.02
CA ILE A 136 8.49 -18.54 9.58
C ILE A 136 8.02 -19.93 10.03
N GLU A 137 8.85 -20.96 9.87
CA GLU A 137 8.56 -22.33 10.33
C GLU A 137 8.27 -22.36 11.82
N ASN A 138 9.11 -21.72 12.65
CA ASN A 138 8.92 -21.69 14.10
C ASN A 138 7.61 -20.99 14.50
N GLN A 139 7.24 -19.91 13.82
CA GLN A 139 6.00 -19.18 14.09
C GLN A 139 4.77 -19.98 13.66
N MET A 140 4.84 -20.67 12.52
CA MET A 140 3.77 -21.56 12.07
C MET A 140 3.63 -22.81 12.93
N LYS A 141 4.73 -23.36 13.49
CA LYS A 141 4.67 -24.43 14.50
C LYS A 141 3.91 -23.98 15.74
N LYS A 142 4.18 -22.78 16.25
CA LYS A 142 3.44 -22.19 17.39
C LYS A 142 1.97 -22.00 17.06
N ALA A 143 1.66 -21.50 15.86
CA ALA A 143 0.28 -21.32 15.40
C ALA A 143 -0.49 -22.66 15.37
N LEU A 144 0.08 -23.72 14.77
CA LEU A 144 -0.56 -25.03 14.73
C LEU A 144 -0.66 -25.70 16.10
N ALA A 145 0.36 -25.55 16.96
CA ALA A 145 0.30 -26.06 18.32
C ALA A 145 -0.84 -25.41 19.11
N LYS A 146 -1.05 -24.09 18.95
CA LYS A 146 -2.21 -23.37 19.52
C LYS A 146 -3.54 -23.93 19.01
N MET A 147 -3.56 -24.41 17.77
CA MET A 147 -4.74 -25.04 17.19
C MET A 147 -4.94 -26.51 17.60
N GLY A 148 -4.02 -27.10 18.38
CA GLY A 148 -4.03 -28.52 18.71
C GLY A 148 -3.66 -29.44 17.54
N HIS A 149 -3.01 -28.91 16.49
CA HIS A 149 -2.63 -29.66 15.31
C HIS A 149 -1.16 -30.09 15.33
N SER A 150 -0.85 -31.23 14.69
CA SER A 150 0.52 -31.74 14.57
C SER A 150 1.45 -30.75 13.87
N THR A 151 2.65 -30.60 14.43
CA THR A 151 3.71 -29.72 13.91
C THR A 151 4.77 -30.44 13.08
N LYS A 152 4.66 -31.77 12.94
CA LYS A 152 5.67 -32.62 12.27
C LYS A 152 5.90 -32.22 10.81
N ASN A 153 4.84 -31.81 10.11
CA ASN A 153 4.86 -31.54 8.67
C ASN A 153 4.90 -30.05 8.31
N VAL A 154 5.12 -29.14 9.28
CA VAL A 154 5.08 -27.68 9.04
C VAL A 154 6.07 -27.26 7.97
N ARG A 155 7.31 -27.78 8.00
CA ARG A 155 8.34 -27.39 7.01
C ARG A 155 7.95 -27.77 5.60
N ALA A 156 7.44 -28.99 5.41
CA ALA A 156 6.97 -29.48 4.11
C ALA A 156 5.75 -28.68 3.63
N ALA A 157 4.79 -28.40 4.50
CA ALA A 157 3.62 -27.58 4.19
C ALA A 157 4.02 -26.14 3.79
N LEU A 158 5.01 -25.56 4.47
CA LEU A 158 5.51 -24.22 4.18
C LEU A 158 6.26 -24.19 2.85
N GLN A 159 7.03 -25.23 2.53
CA GLN A 159 7.65 -25.38 1.22
C GLN A 159 6.60 -25.48 0.11
N GLU A 160 5.54 -26.27 0.30
CA GLU A 160 4.42 -26.34 -0.65
C GLU A 160 3.77 -24.96 -0.86
N GLY A 161 3.49 -24.23 0.23
CA GLY A 161 2.96 -22.86 0.14
C GLY A 161 3.87 -21.90 -0.61
N LEU A 162 5.17 -21.93 -0.34
CA LEU A 162 6.17 -21.08 -1.02
C LEU A 162 6.30 -21.42 -2.51
N ILE A 163 6.28 -22.71 -2.86
CA ILE A 163 6.30 -23.16 -4.26
C ILE A 163 5.04 -22.67 -5.00
N ASN A 164 3.87 -22.74 -4.39
CA ASN A 164 2.64 -22.23 -4.98
C ASN A 164 2.67 -20.71 -5.17
N LYS A 165 3.19 -19.98 -4.18
CA LYS A 165 3.39 -18.53 -4.31
C LYS A 165 4.36 -18.18 -5.43
N GLU A 166 5.48 -18.89 -5.54
CA GLU A 166 6.46 -18.67 -6.61
C GLU A 166 5.87 -18.96 -8.00
N LYS A 167 5.10 -20.05 -8.14
CA LYS A 167 4.36 -20.36 -9.37
C LYS A 167 3.37 -19.25 -9.74
N PHE A 168 2.64 -18.73 -8.75
CA PHE A 168 1.72 -17.60 -8.95
C PHE A 168 2.47 -16.34 -9.39
N ASP A 169 3.52 -15.94 -8.66
CA ASP A 169 4.33 -14.76 -8.98
C ASP A 169 4.95 -14.88 -10.38
N LYS A 170 5.44 -16.06 -10.77
CA LYS A 170 5.98 -16.33 -12.12
C LYS A 170 4.91 -16.20 -13.21
N LYS A 171 3.69 -16.70 -12.98
CA LYS A 171 2.58 -16.56 -13.93
C LYS A 171 2.20 -15.10 -14.14
N ILE A 172 2.23 -14.29 -13.08
CA ILE A 172 2.04 -12.84 -13.17
C ILE A 172 3.14 -12.18 -14.01
N GLU A 173 4.41 -12.57 -13.81
CA GLU A 173 5.54 -12.06 -14.61
C GLU A 173 5.43 -12.44 -16.09
N GLU A 174 5.08 -13.69 -16.40
CA GLU A 174 4.86 -14.16 -17.77
C GLU A 174 3.73 -13.38 -18.43
N LYS A 175 2.59 -13.21 -17.73
CA LYS A 175 1.45 -12.44 -18.25
C LYS A 175 1.78 -10.96 -18.42
N THR A 176 2.59 -10.39 -17.52
CA THR A 176 3.10 -9.01 -17.62
C THR A 176 3.88 -8.82 -18.91
N LYS A 177 4.83 -9.72 -19.22
CA LYS A 177 5.62 -9.68 -20.46
C LYS A 177 4.73 -9.79 -21.70
N GLU A 178 3.78 -10.71 -21.69
CA GLU A 178 2.81 -10.90 -22.79
C GLU A 178 2.00 -9.62 -23.05
N VAL A 179 1.37 -9.07 -22.01
CA VAL A 179 0.52 -7.87 -22.10
C VAL A 179 1.32 -6.65 -22.53
N PHE A 180 2.47 -6.40 -21.90
CA PHE A 180 3.30 -5.23 -22.23
C PHE A 180 3.90 -5.30 -23.64
N ASN A 181 4.35 -6.48 -24.08
CA ASN A 181 4.85 -6.65 -25.46
C ASN A 181 3.73 -6.41 -26.48
N SER A 182 2.51 -6.87 -26.19
CA SER A 182 1.33 -6.64 -27.03
C SER A 182 1.02 -5.14 -27.13
N ILE A 183 0.99 -4.42 -26.00
CA ILE A 183 0.75 -2.97 -25.96
C ILE A 183 1.82 -2.22 -26.75
N GLN A 184 3.11 -2.52 -26.51
CA GLN A 184 4.20 -1.87 -27.24
C GLN A 184 4.12 -2.10 -28.75
N LYS A 185 3.74 -3.32 -29.18
CA LYS A 185 3.54 -3.63 -30.61
C LYS A 185 2.36 -2.86 -31.19
N LYS A 186 1.26 -2.71 -30.44
CA LYS A 186 0.08 -1.93 -30.86
C LYS A 186 0.42 -0.44 -31.01
N CYS A 187 1.09 0.16 -30.02
CA CYS A 187 1.46 1.58 -30.02
C CYS A 187 2.45 1.98 -31.13
N LYS A 188 3.17 1.04 -31.75
CA LYS A 188 4.02 1.30 -32.93
C LYS A 188 3.23 1.57 -34.21
N GLN A 189 1.97 1.17 -34.26
CA GLN A 189 1.12 1.40 -35.43
C GLN A 189 0.59 2.84 -35.39
N GLU A 190 0.69 3.58 -36.50
CA GLU A 190 0.28 5.00 -36.56
C GLU A 190 -1.17 5.23 -36.10
N LYS A 191 -2.08 4.29 -36.38
CA LYS A 191 -3.48 4.34 -35.91
C LYS A 191 -3.61 4.44 -34.38
N TYR A 192 -2.68 3.85 -33.64
CA TYR A 192 -2.73 3.76 -32.17
C TYR A 192 -1.70 4.67 -31.49
N LYS A 193 -1.03 5.53 -32.25
CA LYS A 193 0.03 6.43 -31.76
C LYS A 193 -0.42 7.35 -30.64
N ASN A 194 -1.69 7.74 -30.61
CA ASN A 194 -2.27 8.60 -29.58
C ASN A 194 -3.33 7.88 -28.73
N GLU A 195 -3.39 6.54 -28.78
CA GLU A 195 -4.28 5.77 -27.90
C GLU A 195 -3.62 5.66 -26.51
N PRO A 196 -4.27 6.11 -25.43
CA PRO A 196 -3.73 5.97 -24.09
C PRO A 196 -4.04 4.58 -23.51
N ALA A 197 -3.14 4.10 -22.66
CA ALA A 197 -3.38 2.98 -21.75
C ALA A 197 -3.22 3.47 -20.31
N PHE A 198 -3.99 2.93 -19.38
CA PHE A 198 -4.01 3.37 -17.99
C PHE A 198 -3.48 2.29 -17.05
N LEU A 199 -2.42 2.63 -16.33
CA LEU A 199 -1.89 1.84 -15.22
C LEU A 199 -2.64 2.19 -13.94
N VAL A 200 -3.36 1.21 -13.39
CA VAL A 200 -4.09 1.33 -12.12
C VAL A 200 -3.11 1.04 -10.97
N MET A 201 -2.66 2.10 -10.31
CA MET A 201 -1.66 2.06 -9.25
C MET A 201 -2.36 1.89 -7.90
N ALA A 202 -2.65 0.64 -7.54
CA ALA A 202 -3.37 0.27 -6.34
C ALA A 202 -2.65 -0.87 -5.59
N ARG A 203 -3.09 -1.21 -4.37
CA ARG A 203 -2.64 -2.44 -3.70
C ARG A 203 -3.46 -3.62 -4.20
N PRO A 204 -2.97 -4.87 -4.19
CA PRO A 204 -3.78 -6.03 -4.61
C PRO A 204 -5.13 -6.13 -3.87
N TYR A 205 -5.15 -5.78 -2.60
CA TYR A 205 -6.36 -5.85 -1.77
C TYR A 205 -7.36 -4.72 -1.99
N THR A 206 -7.05 -3.81 -2.91
CA THR A 206 -7.95 -2.76 -3.37
C THR A 206 -8.19 -2.88 -4.87
N ALA A 207 -7.17 -3.22 -5.65
CA ALA A 207 -7.24 -3.40 -7.10
C ALA A 207 -8.23 -4.51 -7.52
N TYR A 208 -8.27 -5.62 -6.77
CA TYR A 208 -9.08 -6.79 -7.10
C TYR A 208 -10.36 -6.90 -6.26
N ASP A 209 -10.85 -5.78 -5.73
CA ASP A 209 -12.10 -5.70 -5.00
C ASP A 209 -12.93 -4.51 -5.51
N ALA A 210 -13.90 -4.83 -6.38
CA ALA A 210 -14.76 -3.84 -7.05
C ALA A 210 -15.56 -2.97 -6.06
N ASN A 211 -15.93 -3.53 -4.91
CA ASN A 211 -16.68 -2.78 -3.90
C ASN A 211 -15.78 -1.85 -3.07
N VAL A 212 -14.47 -2.14 -3.01
CA VAL A 212 -13.48 -1.31 -2.32
C VAL A 212 -12.89 -0.23 -3.24
N ASN A 213 -12.86 -0.47 -4.55
CA ASN A 213 -12.31 0.48 -5.53
C ASN A 213 -13.36 1.16 -6.42
N ASN A 214 -14.65 1.01 -6.11
CA ASN A 214 -15.75 1.60 -6.87
C ASN A 214 -15.73 1.16 -8.36
N ASP A 215 -15.38 -0.10 -8.58
CA ASP A 215 -15.27 -0.77 -9.89
C ASP A 215 -14.47 -0.01 -10.96
N ILE A 216 -13.48 0.76 -10.53
CA ILE A 216 -12.73 1.70 -11.39
C ILE A 216 -12.06 1.03 -12.59
N VAL A 217 -11.68 -0.24 -12.46
CA VAL A 217 -11.07 -1.02 -13.57
C VAL A 217 -12.07 -1.20 -14.69
N ASN A 218 -13.30 -1.64 -14.39
CA ASN A 218 -14.35 -1.81 -15.40
C ASN A 218 -14.77 -0.46 -15.98
N LYS A 219 -14.85 0.60 -15.16
CA LYS A 219 -15.16 1.96 -15.66
C LYS A 219 -14.17 2.46 -16.71
N ILE A 220 -12.87 2.13 -16.56
CA ILE A 220 -11.85 2.45 -17.57
C ILE A 220 -12.06 1.61 -18.84
N LEU A 221 -12.39 0.33 -18.70
CA LEU A 221 -12.65 -0.58 -19.81
C LEU A 221 -13.91 -0.18 -20.59
N ASP A 222 -14.99 0.20 -19.90
CA ASP A 222 -16.26 0.65 -20.47
C ASP A 222 -16.10 1.98 -21.23
N ALA A 223 -15.18 2.83 -20.79
CA ALA A 223 -14.77 4.02 -21.53
C ALA A 223 -13.93 3.72 -22.79
N GLY A 224 -13.65 2.44 -23.07
CA GLY A 224 -12.92 1.98 -24.26
C GLY A 224 -11.41 2.01 -24.11
N TYR A 225 -10.88 2.15 -22.89
CA TYR A 225 -9.44 2.21 -22.64
C TYR A 225 -8.90 0.95 -21.98
N LEU A 226 -7.63 0.65 -22.24
CA LEU A 226 -6.96 -0.46 -21.57
C LEU A 226 -6.63 -0.10 -20.13
N ALA A 227 -7.17 -0.85 -19.17
CA ALA A 227 -6.80 -0.80 -17.76
C ALA A 227 -5.77 -1.89 -17.43
N ILE A 228 -4.64 -1.51 -16.86
CA ILE A 228 -3.53 -2.40 -16.52
C ILE A 228 -3.31 -2.35 -15.01
N PRO A 229 -3.53 -3.43 -14.25
CA PRO A 229 -3.17 -3.49 -12.84
C PRO A 229 -1.66 -3.31 -12.63
N LEU A 230 -1.27 -2.70 -11.51
CA LEU A 230 0.14 -2.47 -11.16
C LEU A 230 0.97 -3.77 -11.12
N GLU A 231 0.38 -4.89 -10.71
CA GLU A 231 1.05 -6.20 -10.66
C GLU A 231 1.38 -6.74 -12.05
N LEU A 232 0.66 -6.29 -13.07
CA LEU A 232 0.90 -6.66 -14.47
C LEU A 232 1.84 -5.70 -15.19
N ALA A 233 2.60 -4.88 -14.46
CA ALA A 233 3.56 -3.94 -15.02
C ALA A 233 5.02 -4.33 -14.72
N PRO A 234 5.96 -4.11 -15.66
CA PRO A 234 7.38 -4.47 -15.52
C PRO A 234 8.15 -3.48 -14.62
N ILE A 235 7.60 -3.13 -13.47
CA ILE A 235 8.22 -2.20 -12.51
C ILE A 235 9.43 -2.83 -11.80
N GLY A 236 9.53 -4.16 -11.77
CA GLY A 236 10.65 -4.89 -11.17
C GLY A 236 12.00 -4.66 -11.86
N THR A 237 12.02 -4.06 -13.06
CA THR A 237 13.26 -3.71 -13.77
C THR A 237 13.68 -2.25 -13.57
N ILE A 238 12.94 -1.46 -12.79
CA ILE A 238 13.15 -0.02 -12.62
C ILE A 238 13.68 0.26 -11.21
N ASP A 239 14.98 0.54 -11.12
CA ASP A 239 15.61 0.83 -9.84
C ASP A 239 15.63 2.33 -9.50
N ILE A 240 14.81 2.71 -8.52
CA ILE A 240 14.71 4.06 -7.98
C ILE A 240 15.43 4.22 -6.64
N SER A 241 16.02 3.14 -6.10
CA SER A 241 16.56 3.11 -4.73
C SER A 241 17.67 4.13 -4.46
N LYS A 242 18.45 4.49 -5.49
CA LYS A 242 19.48 5.54 -5.40
C LYS A 242 18.90 6.95 -5.37
N GLN A 243 17.76 7.16 -6.03
CA GLN A 243 17.12 8.47 -6.15
C GLN A 243 16.20 8.75 -4.96
N MET A 244 15.56 7.71 -4.43
CA MET A 244 14.75 7.75 -3.22
C MET A 244 15.24 6.64 -2.27
N PRO A 245 16.39 6.84 -1.61
CA PRO A 245 16.86 5.89 -0.62
C PRO A 245 15.89 5.86 0.57
N LYS A 246 15.86 4.73 1.29
CA LYS A 246 15.05 4.55 2.50
C LYS A 246 13.53 4.64 2.29
N MET A 247 13.02 4.51 1.06
CA MET A 247 11.60 4.17 0.87
C MET A 247 11.37 2.73 1.34
N TYR A 248 10.93 2.57 2.58
CA TYR A 248 10.80 1.26 3.22
C TYR A 248 9.41 0.63 2.99
N TRP A 249 8.38 1.41 2.66
CA TRP A 249 7.06 0.87 2.30
C TRP A 249 7.13 0.16 0.95
N ILE A 250 6.75 -1.13 0.91
CA ILE A 250 6.72 -1.90 -0.35
C ILE A 250 5.85 -1.21 -1.41
N GLN A 251 4.70 -0.65 -1.01
CA GLN A 251 3.82 0.06 -1.94
C GLN A 251 4.46 1.34 -2.47
N GLY A 252 5.20 2.08 -1.63
CA GLY A 252 5.92 3.27 -2.05
C GLY A 252 6.99 2.94 -3.09
N GLN A 253 7.71 1.83 -2.91
CA GLN A 253 8.70 1.36 -3.89
C GLN A 253 8.03 1.07 -5.25
N LYS A 254 6.92 0.33 -5.24
CA LYS A 254 6.18 -0.03 -6.45
C LYS A 254 5.58 1.19 -7.16
N LYS A 255 4.86 2.07 -6.43
CA LYS A 255 4.23 3.29 -6.98
C LYS A 255 5.26 4.25 -7.57
N LEU A 256 6.40 4.46 -6.90
CA LEU A 256 7.45 5.34 -7.44
C LEU A 256 8.15 4.73 -8.67
N ALA A 257 8.37 3.42 -8.70
CA ALA A 257 8.87 2.74 -9.90
C ALA A 257 7.84 2.81 -11.06
N ALA A 258 6.55 2.77 -10.75
CA ALA A 258 5.48 2.98 -11.71
C ALA A 258 5.54 4.38 -12.32
N ILE A 259 5.72 5.44 -11.55
CA ILE A 259 5.87 6.82 -12.09
C ILE A 259 7.02 6.89 -13.11
N GLU A 260 8.17 6.27 -12.82
CA GLU A 260 9.28 6.20 -13.77
C GLU A 260 8.94 5.39 -15.03
N LEU A 261 8.14 4.32 -14.90
CA LEU A 261 7.59 3.58 -16.04
C LEU A 261 6.69 4.48 -16.90
N LEU A 262 5.80 5.26 -16.27
CA LEU A 262 4.92 6.21 -16.98
C LEU A 262 5.75 7.23 -17.74
N ASN A 263 6.75 7.85 -17.11
CA ASN A 263 7.62 8.85 -17.72
C ASN A 263 8.30 8.28 -18.99
N LYS A 264 8.82 7.05 -18.93
CA LYS A 264 9.49 6.39 -20.08
C LYS A 264 8.57 6.00 -21.23
N ASN A 265 7.25 5.95 -21.04
CA ASN A 265 6.30 5.45 -22.04
C ASN A 265 5.27 6.51 -22.40
N ARG A 266 5.36 7.10 -23.59
CA ARG A 266 4.49 8.22 -24.03
C ARG A 266 2.99 7.95 -23.79
N ASN A 267 2.49 6.78 -24.19
CA ASN A 267 1.07 6.42 -24.19
C ASN A 267 0.54 5.86 -22.85
N LEU A 268 1.40 5.63 -21.85
CA LEU A 268 1.00 4.96 -20.60
C LEU A 268 0.75 5.97 -19.48
N PHE A 269 -0.49 6.16 -19.05
CA PHE A 269 -0.86 7.13 -17.99
C PHE A 269 -1.23 6.41 -16.70
N GLY A 270 -1.14 7.10 -15.56
CA GLY A 270 -1.40 6.53 -14.25
C GLY A 270 -2.74 6.95 -13.67
N ILE A 271 -3.42 6.01 -13.01
CA ILE A 271 -4.55 6.28 -12.12
C ILE A 271 -4.19 5.65 -10.77
N ASP A 272 -3.80 6.50 -9.82
CA ASP A 272 -3.51 6.13 -8.44
C ASP A 272 -4.80 6.02 -7.63
N ILE A 273 -4.94 4.92 -6.89
CA ILE A 273 -6.03 4.77 -5.92
C ILE A 273 -5.43 4.93 -4.53
N THR A 274 -6.01 5.86 -3.79
CA THR A 274 -5.72 6.10 -2.37
C THR A 274 -7.03 6.16 -1.59
N TYR A 275 -6.91 6.15 -0.28
CA TYR A 275 -8.06 6.17 0.62
C TYR A 275 -7.88 7.27 1.65
N PHE A 276 -9.00 7.86 2.06
CA PHE A 276 -9.02 8.75 3.21
C PHE A 276 -8.35 8.06 4.42
N ALA A 277 -7.65 8.84 5.24
CA ALA A 277 -6.86 8.35 6.38
C ALA A 277 -5.72 7.36 6.03
N CYS A 278 -5.24 7.31 4.78
CA CYS A 278 -4.07 6.51 4.42
C CYS A 278 -2.74 7.26 4.67
N GLY A 279 -2.19 7.12 5.89
CA GLY A 279 -0.93 7.77 6.28
C GLY A 279 0.28 7.51 5.35
N PRO A 280 0.57 6.26 4.92
CA PRO A 280 1.67 6.02 3.99
C PRO A 280 1.49 6.71 2.64
N ASP A 281 0.28 6.71 2.08
CA ASP A 281 0.02 7.30 0.76
C ASP A 281 0.11 8.82 0.78
N THR A 282 -0.23 9.48 1.89
CA THR A 282 0.02 10.93 2.08
C THR A 282 1.47 11.28 1.72
N GLN A 283 2.46 10.49 2.15
CA GLN A 283 3.85 10.76 1.83
C GLN A 283 4.26 10.27 0.43
N ILE A 284 3.75 9.10 0.01
CA ILE A 284 4.10 8.54 -1.31
C ILE A 284 3.55 9.42 -2.44
N ASN A 285 2.35 9.99 -2.29
CA ASN A 285 1.68 10.80 -3.31
C ASN A 285 2.45 12.10 -3.58
N GLN A 286 2.95 12.79 -2.55
CA GLN A 286 3.84 13.94 -2.74
C GLN A 286 5.09 13.57 -3.55
N GLN A 287 5.68 12.40 -3.27
CA GLN A 287 6.85 11.92 -4.00
C GLN A 287 6.54 11.53 -5.45
N MET A 288 5.34 11.02 -5.73
CA MET A 288 4.88 10.76 -7.10
C MET A 288 4.71 12.06 -7.88
N ILE A 289 4.03 13.06 -7.29
CA ILE A 289 3.80 14.37 -7.94
C ILE A 289 5.12 15.04 -8.30
N CYS A 290 6.09 15.07 -7.38
CA CYS A 290 7.42 15.66 -7.64
C CYS A 290 8.21 14.97 -8.76
N ARG A 291 7.86 13.74 -9.12
CA ARG A 291 8.55 12.90 -10.13
C ARG A 291 7.82 12.79 -11.45
N ALA A 292 6.51 12.99 -11.44
CA ALA A 292 5.69 12.86 -12.63
C ALA A 292 6.07 13.93 -13.66
N GLN A 293 6.33 13.50 -14.89
CA GLN A 293 6.68 14.40 -16.01
C GLN A 293 5.50 14.60 -16.96
N LYS A 294 4.34 14.04 -16.60
CA LYS A 294 3.09 14.08 -17.35
C LYS A 294 1.90 13.85 -16.41
N PRO A 295 0.67 14.15 -16.86
CA PRO A 295 -0.52 13.97 -16.04
C PRO A 295 -0.67 12.52 -15.55
N PHE A 296 -1.08 12.38 -14.28
CA PHE A 296 -1.66 11.16 -13.72
C PHE A 296 -2.78 11.59 -12.78
N LEU A 297 -3.75 10.72 -12.57
CA LEU A 297 -4.89 10.99 -11.67
C LEU A 297 -4.64 10.31 -10.33
N THR A 298 -4.86 11.02 -9.22
CA THR A 298 -5.04 10.39 -7.91
C THR A 298 -6.52 10.45 -7.53
N VAL A 299 -7.10 9.27 -7.28
CA VAL A 299 -8.48 9.12 -6.83
C VAL A 299 -8.45 8.72 -5.36
N GLU A 300 -8.92 9.63 -4.50
CA GLU A 300 -9.22 9.31 -3.11
C GLU A 300 -10.63 8.76 -2.99
N MET A 301 -10.76 7.68 -2.22
CA MET A 301 -12.01 7.01 -1.91
C MET A 301 -12.21 6.84 -0.40
N ASP A 302 -13.46 6.74 0.01
CA ASP A 302 -13.94 6.44 1.35
C ASP A 302 -15.25 5.62 1.26
N GLU A 303 -15.85 5.31 2.40
CA GLU A 303 -17.13 4.60 2.47
C GLU A 303 -18.35 5.35 1.89
N HIS A 304 -18.21 6.65 1.62
CA HIS A 304 -19.28 7.53 1.11
C HIS A 304 -19.12 7.85 -0.37
N THR A 305 -18.05 7.36 -1.00
CA THR A 305 -17.72 7.65 -2.38
C THR A 305 -18.77 7.07 -3.32
N GLY A 306 -19.52 7.96 -3.98
CA GLY A 306 -20.52 7.61 -4.97
C GLY A 306 -19.95 7.48 -6.39
N ASP A 307 -20.61 6.66 -7.21
CA ASP A 307 -20.14 6.30 -8.56
C ASP A 307 -19.97 7.52 -9.48
N ALA A 308 -20.96 8.43 -9.48
CA ALA A 308 -20.97 9.61 -10.36
C ALA A 308 -19.75 10.53 -10.16
N GLY A 309 -19.23 10.62 -8.93
CA GLY A 309 -18.04 11.41 -8.61
C GLY A 309 -16.78 10.81 -9.22
N ILE A 310 -16.66 9.49 -9.22
CA ILE A 310 -15.54 8.76 -9.84
C ILE A 310 -15.62 8.87 -11.36
N ASP A 311 -16.80 8.65 -11.94
CA ASP A 311 -16.99 8.67 -13.40
C ASP A 311 -16.64 10.03 -13.98
N THR A 312 -17.09 11.12 -13.36
CA THR A 312 -16.78 12.48 -13.81
C THR A 312 -15.28 12.78 -13.75
N ARG A 313 -14.60 12.35 -12.68
CA ARG A 313 -13.14 12.52 -12.53
C ARG A 313 -12.36 11.73 -13.59
N LEU A 314 -12.78 10.49 -13.87
CA LEU A 314 -12.20 9.66 -14.93
C LEU A 314 -12.38 10.31 -16.31
N GLN A 315 -13.60 10.73 -16.65
CA GLN A 315 -13.89 11.37 -17.95
C GLN A 315 -13.09 12.65 -18.13
N ALA A 316 -13.02 13.51 -17.11
CA ALA A 316 -12.19 14.71 -17.15
C ALA A 316 -10.70 14.37 -17.35
N PHE A 317 -10.22 13.32 -16.70
CA PHE A 317 -8.84 12.87 -16.86
C PHE A 317 -8.56 12.29 -18.26
N PHE A 318 -9.47 11.49 -18.82
CA PHE A 318 -9.34 10.97 -20.18
C PHE A 318 -9.25 12.10 -21.21
N ASN A 319 -10.10 13.13 -21.09
CA ASN A 319 -10.02 14.32 -21.92
C ASN A 319 -8.69 15.06 -21.76
N THR A 320 -8.20 15.21 -20.52
CA THR A 320 -6.89 15.82 -20.24
C THR A 320 -5.76 15.04 -20.91
N VAL A 321 -5.79 13.71 -20.84
CA VAL A 321 -4.79 12.84 -21.47
C VAL A 321 -4.82 12.94 -22.99
N LYS A 322 -6.01 12.96 -23.58
CA LYS A 322 -6.18 13.11 -25.04
C LYS A 322 -5.59 14.43 -25.52
N SER A 323 -5.95 15.55 -24.89
CA SER A 323 -5.39 16.88 -25.22
C SER A 323 -3.88 16.92 -25.03
N TYR A 324 -3.35 16.33 -23.96
CA TYR A 324 -1.90 16.25 -23.72
C TYR A 324 -1.16 15.51 -24.84
N LEU A 325 -1.71 14.39 -25.32
CA LEU A 325 -1.13 13.61 -26.43
C LEU A 325 -1.19 14.36 -27.77
N GLU A 326 -2.26 15.11 -28.03
CA GLU A 326 -2.46 15.90 -29.25
C GLU A 326 -1.50 17.10 -29.33
N ILE A 327 -1.30 17.83 -28.23
CA ILE A 327 -0.38 18.98 -28.16
C ILE A 327 1.08 18.54 -28.35
N GLY A 328 1.40 17.27 -28.06
CA GLY A 328 2.78 16.77 -28.14
C GLY A 328 3.70 17.44 -27.12
N ALA A 329 3.17 17.80 -25.94
CA ALA A 329 3.90 18.49 -24.89
C ALA A 329 5.20 17.74 -24.56
N LYS A 330 6.33 18.44 -24.62
CA LYS A 330 7.63 17.86 -24.27
C LYS A 330 7.65 17.57 -22.77
N GLN A 331 7.97 16.33 -22.41
CA GLN A 331 8.18 15.96 -21.03
C GLN A 331 9.37 16.74 -20.47
N THR A 332 9.16 17.48 -19.38
CA THR A 332 10.27 18.07 -18.64
C THR A 332 10.91 16.98 -17.80
N SER A 333 12.16 16.65 -18.10
CA SER A 333 12.97 15.78 -17.26
C SER A 333 13.19 16.44 -15.89
N LYS A 334 12.34 16.13 -14.91
CA LYS A 334 12.58 16.43 -13.50
C LYS A 334 13.19 15.19 -12.85
N VAL A 335 14.45 15.28 -12.44
CA VAL A 335 15.08 14.25 -11.61
C VAL A 335 15.00 14.71 -10.16
N PHE A 336 13.98 14.24 -9.44
CA PHE A 336 13.90 14.47 -8.00
C PHE A 336 14.74 13.41 -7.26
N SER A 337 15.88 13.84 -6.69
CA SER A 337 16.81 12.96 -5.96
C SER A 337 16.96 13.43 -4.52
N VAL A 338 16.69 12.53 -3.58
CA VAL A 338 16.94 12.73 -2.15
C VAL A 338 18.35 12.26 -1.83
N LYS A 339 19.22 13.20 -1.43
CA LYS A 339 20.59 12.90 -1.01
C LYS A 339 20.65 12.77 0.51
N LEU A 340 20.83 11.54 1.00
CA LEU A 340 21.14 11.31 2.41
C LEU A 340 22.57 11.73 2.71
N LYS A 341 22.76 12.55 3.74
CA LYS A 341 24.06 12.95 4.25
C LYS A 341 24.23 12.39 5.67
N GLY A 342 25.41 11.84 5.95
CA GLY A 342 25.78 11.48 7.32
C GLY A 342 25.91 12.72 8.20
N LEU A 343 25.75 12.52 9.51
CA LEU A 343 25.82 13.60 10.51
C LEU A 343 27.21 14.26 10.56
N ASP A 344 28.26 13.49 10.28
CA ASP A 344 29.63 13.95 10.09
C ASP A 344 29.76 15.02 9.00
N LYS A 345 28.96 14.91 7.92
CA LYS A 345 29.01 15.83 6.79
C LYS A 345 28.28 17.16 7.03
N ILE A 346 27.47 17.25 8.08
CA ILE A 346 26.73 18.48 8.45
C ILE A 346 27.38 19.22 9.61
N LYS A 347 28.20 18.54 10.42
CA LYS A 347 28.90 19.11 11.58
C LYS A 347 29.67 20.38 11.19
N GLY A 348 29.36 21.50 11.85
CA GLY A 348 29.96 22.82 11.61
C GLY A 348 29.66 23.46 10.25
N LYS A 349 28.80 22.85 9.41
CA LYS A 349 28.52 23.31 8.04
C LYS A 349 27.05 23.67 7.80
N LYS A 350 26.12 23.04 8.53
CA LYS A 350 24.69 23.19 8.35
C LYS A 350 23.97 23.10 9.68
N ILE A 351 22.82 23.76 9.75
CA ILE A 351 21.86 23.63 10.86
C ILE A 351 20.90 22.48 10.52
N LEU A 352 20.77 21.53 11.44
CA LEU A 352 19.75 20.48 11.39
C LEU A 352 18.46 21.02 12.03
N VAL A 353 17.41 21.16 11.23
CA VAL A 353 16.09 21.59 11.71
C VAL A 353 15.20 20.40 11.98
N LEU A 354 14.58 20.40 13.17
CA LEU A 354 13.62 19.40 13.61
C LEU A 354 12.21 20.02 13.59
N PRO A 355 11.19 19.34 13.07
CA PRO A 355 9.83 19.87 13.04
C PRO A 355 9.24 19.96 14.47
N PRO A 356 8.26 20.85 14.70
CA PRO A 356 7.67 21.05 16.02
C PRO A 356 6.60 19.99 16.33
N MET A 357 6.95 18.70 16.22
CA MET A 357 5.98 17.61 16.40
C MET A 357 5.87 17.13 17.85
N THR A 358 6.91 17.29 18.65
CA THR A 358 6.98 16.81 20.03
C THR A 358 8.08 17.52 20.81
N GLU A 359 7.87 17.76 22.11
CA GLU A 359 8.88 18.32 23.01
C GLU A 359 10.13 17.44 23.11
N HIS A 360 10.02 16.14 22.83
CA HIS A 360 11.19 15.25 22.75
C HIS A 360 12.21 15.69 21.70
N ASN A 361 11.80 16.46 20.69
CA ASN A 361 12.72 17.03 19.70
C ASN A 361 13.67 18.07 20.32
N CYS A 362 13.28 18.75 21.40
CA CYS A 362 14.14 19.68 22.13
C CYS A 362 15.30 18.94 22.80
N ALA A 363 15.01 17.79 23.42
CA ALA A 363 16.04 16.91 23.98
C ALA A 363 16.98 16.40 22.88
N LEU A 364 16.44 15.95 21.74
CA LEU A 364 17.24 15.50 20.60
C LEU A 364 18.14 16.63 20.04
N SER A 365 17.61 17.85 19.95
CA SER A 365 18.37 19.03 19.53
C SER A 365 19.50 19.37 20.50
N ALA A 366 19.24 19.33 21.81
CA ALA A 366 20.25 19.56 22.83
C ALA A 366 21.40 18.53 22.71
N VAL A 367 21.07 17.25 22.50
CA VAL A 367 22.07 16.20 22.26
C VAL A 367 22.89 16.50 21.01
N PHE A 368 22.27 16.82 19.87
CA PHE A 368 23.04 17.15 18.66
C PHE A 368 23.98 18.33 18.86
N ASN A 369 23.52 19.39 19.54
CA ASN A 369 24.35 20.55 19.85
C ASN A 369 25.53 20.19 20.76
N ALA A 370 25.34 19.33 21.77
CA ALA A 370 26.42 18.83 22.63
C ALA A 370 27.50 18.06 21.84
N TYR A 371 27.12 17.38 20.75
CA TYR A 371 28.07 16.70 19.85
C TYR A 371 28.63 17.60 18.73
N GLY A 372 28.34 18.91 18.77
CA GLY A 372 28.79 19.92 17.81
C GLY A 372 28.03 19.93 16.48
N ILE A 373 26.87 19.27 16.40
CA ILE A 373 25.96 19.34 15.27
C ILE A 373 24.94 20.43 15.58
N GLN A 374 25.10 21.58 14.93
CA GLN A 374 24.16 22.69 15.09
C GLN A 374 22.76 22.22 14.74
N SER A 375 21.83 22.35 15.68
CA SER A 375 20.44 21.96 15.47
C SER A 375 19.47 22.88 16.20
N ARG A 376 18.24 22.95 15.69
CA ARG A 376 17.14 23.71 16.30
C ARG A 376 15.81 23.01 16.05
N VAL A 377 14.92 23.05 17.04
CA VAL A 377 13.51 22.72 16.84
C VAL A 377 12.81 23.96 16.30
N LEU A 378 12.10 23.78 15.19
CA LEU A 378 11.31 24.86 14.58
C LEU A 378 10.18 25.29 15.53
N GLU A 379 9.69 26.50 15.34
CA GLU A 379 8.53 27.00 16.08
C GLU A 379 7.24 26.51 15.41
N VAL A 380 6.20 26.32 16.23
CA VAL A 380 4.85 26.06 15.70
C VAL A 380 4.40 27.32 14.99
N SER A 381 3.87 27.16 13.77
CA SER A 381 3.31 28.30 13.04
C SER A 381 2.13 28.90 13.83
N PRO A 382 2.06 30.23 13.98
CA PRO A 382 0.90 30.89 14.58
C PRO A 382 -0.31 30.91 13.63
N ASP A 383 -0.13 30.56 12.34
CA ASP A 383 -1.22 30.46 11.38
C ASP A 383 -2.01 29.15 11.58
N GLU A 384 -3.17 29.25 12.22
CA GLU A 384 -4.08 28.11 12.42
C GLU A 384 -4.67 27.57 11.11
N THR A 385 -4.73 28.39 10.06
CA THR A 385 -5.29 27.99 8.76
C THR A 385 -4.29 27.16 7.94
N LEU A 386 -2.99 27.36 8.20
CA LEU A 386 -1.87 26.75 7.48
C LEU A 386 -1.94 27.06 5.97
N GLU A 387 -2.35 28.28 5.61
CA GLU A 387 -2.61 28.68 4.23
C GLU A 387 -1.38 28.51 3.34
N LYS A 388 -0.19 28.92 3.84
CA LYS A 388 1.06 28.77 3.10
C LYS A 388 1.37 27.29 2.86
N ALA A 389 1.31 26.44 3.89
CA ALA A 389 1.51 25.01 3.70
C ALA A 389 0.50 24.38 2.73
N ARG A 390 -0.79 24.75 2.81
CA ARG A 390 -1.82 24.25 1.89
C ARG A 390 -1.56 24.66 0.45
N SER A 391 -1.01 25.84 0.21
CA SER A 391 -0.61 26.28 -1.14
C SER A 391 0.56 25.50 -1.73
N CYS A 392 1.40 24.89 -0.87
CA CYS A 392 2.63 24.19 -1.26
C CYS A 392 2.53 22.67 -1.19
N THR A 393 1.40 22.13 -0.75
CA THR A 393 1.17 20.69 -0.60
C THR A 393 0.02 20.27 -1.50
N CYS A 394 0.08 19.05 -2.05
CA CYS A 394 -1.14 18.48 -2.61
C CYS A 394 -2.17 18.26 -1.51
N GLY A 395 -3.46 18.22 -1.86
CA GLY A 395 -4.49 17.74 -0.95
C GLY A 395 -4.17 16.33 -0.42
N LEU A 396 -4.94 15.83 0.56
CA LEU A 396 -4.78 14.48 1.11
C LEU A 396 -3.53 14.28 1.98
N VAL A 397 -3.07 15.36 2.62
CA VAL A 397 -2.01 15.31 3.63
C VAL A 397 -2.59 15.31 5.04
N CYS A 398 -1.92 14.64 5.97
CA CYS A 398 -2.30 14.67 7.36
C CYS A 398 -1.96 16.04 7.99
N THR A 399 -2.73 16.43 9.01
CA THR A 399 -2.52 17.70 9.72
C THR A 399 -1.07 17.90 10.21
N PRO A 400 -0.37 16.89 10.77
CA PRO A 400 1.04 17.04 11.14
C PRO A 400 1.97 17.39 9.96
N TYR A 401 1.65 16.94 8.74
CA TYR A 401 2.41 17.29 7.55
C TYR A 401 2.26 18.77 7.21
N LEU A 402 1.04 19.32 7.33
CA LEU A 402 0.79 20.75 7.10
C LEU A 402 1.55 21.60 8.12
N HIS A 403 1.45 21.31 9.43
CA HIS A 403 2.21 22.05 10.45
C HIS A 403 3.72 21.97 10.23
N THR A 404 4.23 20.77 9.90
CA THR A 404 5.66 20.59 9.59
C THR A 404 6.07 21.42 8.39
N THR A 405 5.27 21.39 7.32
CA THR A 405 5.54 22.16 6.10
C THR A 405 5.53 23.66 6.40
N ASP A 406 4.54 24.14 7.15
CA ASP A 406 4.40 25.56 7.45
C ASP A 406 5.56 26.08 8.32
N ALA A 407 5.93 25.33 9.35
CA ALA A 407 7.08 25.62 10.19
C ALA A 407 8.38 25.69 9.37
N MET A 408 8.56 24.78 8.40
CA MET A 408 9.71 24.81 7.49
C MET A 408 9.67 26.02 6.55
N LEU A 409 8.50 26.37 6.00
CA LEU A 409 8.33 27.53 5.13
C LEU A 409 8.66 28.84 5.88
N ASN A 410 8.16 29.00 7.10
CA ASN A 410 8.44 30.18 7.92
C ASN A 410 9.91 30.28 8.32
N PHE A 411 10.61 29.16 8.50
CA PHE A 411 12.05 29.17 8.79
C PHE A 411 12.93 29.53 7.58
N MET A 412 12.47 29.26 6.35
CA MET A 412 13.23 29.57 5.14
C MET A 412 13.09 31.01 4.66
N GLN A 413 12.13 31.76 5.22
CA GLN A 413 11.94 33.20 5.02
C GLN A 413 12.92 33.97 5.90
#